data_AF-A0A1L5KLI0-F1
#
_entry.id   AF-A0A1L5KLI0-F1
#
_cell.length_a   1.000
_cell.length_b   1.000
_cell.length_c   1.000
_cell.angle_alpha   90.00
_cell.angle_beta   90.00
_cell.angle_gamma   90.00
#
_symmetry.space_group_name_H-M   'P 1'
#
loop_
_entity.id
_entity.type
_entity.pdbx_description
1 polymer ?
#
loop_
_entity_poly.entity_id
_entity_poly.type
_entity_poly.pdbx_seq_one_letter_code
_entity_poly.pdbx_strand_id
1 'polypeptide(L)'
;YFFHNYQALLAKGSGPYFYLPKTQSWQEAAWWSEVFSYAEDRFNLPRGTIKATLLIETLPAVFQMDEILHALRDHIVGLNCGRWDYIFSYIKTLKNYPDRVLPDRQAVTMDKPFLNAYSRLLIKTCHKRGAFAMGGMAAFIPSKDEERNNQVLNKVKADKALEANNGHDGTW
;
A
#
# COMPACT_ATOMS: atom_id res chain seq x y z
N TYR A 1 -3.11 2.12 -20.53
CA TYR A 1 -3.13 3.31 -19.66
C TYR A 1 -2.01 4.29 -20.05
N PHE A 2 -0.74 4.03 -19.72
CA PHE A 2 0.37 4.98 -20.01
C PHE A 2 0.34 5.57 -21.43
N PHE A 3 0.47 4.73 -22.47
CA PHE A 3 0.60 5.16 -23.87
C PHE A 3 -0.52 6.10 -24.33
N HIS A 4 -1.77 5.80 -23.96
CA HIS A 4 -2.93 6.56 -24.40
C HIS A 4 -3.17 7.84 -23.61
N ASN A 5 -2.54 8.02 -22.44
CA ASN A 5 -2.94 9.06 -21.50
C ASN A 5 -1.80 9.99 -21.06
N TYR A 6 -0.52 9.62 -21.18
CA TYR A 6 0.58 10.40 -20.60
C TYR A 6 0.59 11.86 -21.08
N GLN A 7 0.37 12.12 -22.38
CA GLN A 7 0.34 13.48 -22.93
C GLN A 7 -0.77 14.33 -22.33
N ALA A 8 -2.01 13.80 -22.31
CA ALA A 8 -3.16 14.51 -21.77
C ALA A 8 -3.06 14.72 -20.25
N LEU A 9 -2.46 13.77 -19.53
CA LEU A 9 -2.22 13.87 -18.08
C LEU A 9 -1.21 14.97 -17.77
N LEU A 10 -0.11 15.03 -18.50
CA LEU A 10 0.92 16.05 -18.32
C LEU A 10 0.42 17.44 -18.72
N ALA A 11 -0.32 17.55 -19.83
CA ALA A 11 -0.85 18.83 -20.33
C ALA A 11 -1.79 19.53 -19.33
N LYS A 12 -2.47 18.78 -18.46
CA LYS A 12 -3.37 19.33 -17.43
C LYS A 12 -2.73 19.47 -16.04
N GLY A 13 -1.40 19.39 -15.94
CA GLY A 13 -0.69 19.51 -14.65
C GLY A 13 -0.79 18.28 -13.74
N SER A 14 -1.07 17.11 -14.32
CA SER A 14 -1.06 15.82 -13.62
C SER A 14 0.06 14.93 -14.19
N GLY A 15 -0.02 13.61 -14.01
CA GLY A 15 0.97 12.66 -14.51
C GLY A 15 0.43 11.23 -14.62
N PRO A 16 1.16 10.33 -15.31
CA PRO A 16 0.82 8.92 -15.39
C PRO A 16 1.09 8.21 -14.05
N TYR A 17 0.02 7.86 -13.33
CA TYR A 17 0.09 7.31 -11.97
C TYR A 17 -0.38 5.86 -11.89
N PHE A 18 0.30 5.08 -11.06
CA PHE A 18 0.06 3.63 -10.91
C PHE A 18 -0.07 3.19 -9.46
N TYR A 19 -0.83 2.13 -9.24
CA TYR A 19 -0.79 1.33 -8.02
C TYR A 19 -0.21 -0.05 -8.35
N LEU A 20 0.82 -0.48 -7.60
CA LEU A 20 1.52 -1.75 -7.81
C LEU A 20 1.15 -2.75 -6.71
N PRO A 21 0.41 -3.82 -7.03
CA PRO A 21 -0.05 -4.80 -6.05
C PRO A 21 0.94 -5.94 -5.86
N LYS A 22 0.84 -6.61 -4.70
CA LYS A 22 1.39 -7.95 -4.42
C LYS A 22 2.89 -8.15 -4.66
N THR A 23 3.67 -7.07 -4.62
CA THR A 23 5.13 -7.15 -4.63
C THR A 23 5.63 -7.97 -3.45
N GLN A 24 6.65 -8.81 -3.66
CA GLN A 24 7.29 -9.63 -2.62
C GLN A 24 8.75 -9.26 -2.38
N SER A 25 9.41 -8.59 -3.33
CA SER A 25 10.84 -8.33 -3.27
C SER A 25 11.24 -6.97 -3.83
N TRP A 26 12.40 -6.45 -3.42
CA TRP A 26 12.94 -5.21 -3.98
C TRP A 26 13.37 -5.38 -5.44
N GLN A 27 13.72 -6.60 -5.88
CA GLN A 27 14.05 -6.91 -7.27
C GLN A 27 12.85 -6.74 -8.19
N GLU A 28 11.64 -7.09 -7.73
CA GLU A 28 10.40 -6.79 -8.47
C GLU A 28 10.16 -5.29 -8.57
N ALA A 29 10.47 -4.52 -7.51
CA ALA A 29 10.41 -3.06 -7.55
C ALA A 29 11.45 -2.46 -8.51
N ALA A 30 12.67 -3.01 -8.55
CA ALA A 30 13.71 -2.64 -9.52
C ALA A 30 13.26 -2.92 -10.96
N TRP A 31 12.64 -4.08 -11.20
CA TRP A 31 12.08 -4.41 -12.51
C TRP A 31 11.01 -3.40 -12.94
N TRP A 32 10.13 -2.96 -12.03
CA TRP A 32 9.18 -1.88 -12.33
C TRP A 32 9.87 -0.57 -12.67
N SER A 33 10.96 -0.24 -11.98
CA SER A 33 11.78 0.94 -12.27
C SER A 33 12.36 0.88 -13.69
N GLU A 34 12.83 -0.29 -14.14
CA GLU A 34 13.29 -0.51 -15.52
C GLU A 34 12.16 -0.34 -16.54
N VAL A 35 10.99 -0.93 -16.27
CA VAL A 35 9.80 -0.80 -17.14
C VAL A 35 9.38 0.66 -17.28
N PHE A 36 9.30 1.40 -16.18
CA PHE A 36 8.98 2.82 -16.21
C PHE A 36 10.06 3.65 -16.88
N SER A 37 11.33 3.33 -16.60
CA SER A 37 12.45 4.03 -17.19
C SER A 37 12.45 3.90 -18.71
N TYR A 38 12.29 2.68 -19.22
CA TYR A 38 12.16 2.43 -20.65
C TYR A 38 10.99 3.19 -21.28
N ALA A 39 9.83 3.22 -20.60
CA ALA A 39 8.67 3.96 -21.08
C ALA A 39 8.93 5.47 -21.13
N GLU A 40 9.55 6.04 -20.11
CA GLU A 40 9.92 7.47 -20.10
C GLU A 40 10.91 7.79 -21.23
N ASP A 41 11.96 6.99 -21.38
CA ASP A 41 12.99 7.18 -22.40
C ASP A 41 12.39 7.08 -23.81
N ARG A 42 11.49 6.11 -24.04
CA ARG A 42 10.83 5.88 -25.33
C ARG A 42 9.98 7.07 -25.80
N PHE A 43 9.45 7.86 -24.88
CA PHE A 43 8.64 9.04 -25.18
C PHE A 43 9.33 10.35 -24.78
N ASN A 44 10.64 10.32 -24.53
CA ASN A 44 11.47 11.48 -24.18
C ASN A 44 10.91 12.27 -22.98
N LEU A 45 10.47 11.56 -21.95
CA LEU A 45 10.01 12.14 -20.69
C LEU A 45 11.15 12.22 -19.68
N PRO A 46 11.18 13.23 -18.80
CA PRO A 46 12.12 13.27 -17.69
C PRO A 46 12.00 12.01 -16.79
N ARG A 47 13.12 11.53 -16.25
CA ARG A 47 13.12 10.41 -15.30
C ARG A 47 12.23 10.73 -14.08
N GLY A 48 11.37 9.80 -13.71
CA GLY A 48 10.46 9.97 -12.57
C GLY A 48 9.18 10.75 -12.92
N THR A 49 8.87 10.91 -14.20
CA THR A 49 7.57 11.41 -14.67
C THR A 49 6.44 10.44 -14.31
N ILE A 50 6.68 9.14 -14.44
CA ILE A 50 5.77 8.10 -13.96
C ILE A 50 5.88 8.02 -12.45
N LYS A 51 4.72 8.07 -11.75
CA LYS A 51 4.67 7.88 -10.30
C LYS A 51 3.89 6.62 -9.91
N ALA A 52 4.34 5.94 -8.87
CA ALA A 52 3.75 4.71 -8.37
C ALA A 52 3.57 4.72 -6.85
N THR A 53 2.43 4.24 -6.38
CA THR A 53 2.20 3.84 -4.99
C THR A 53 2.21 2.31 -4.93
N LEU A 54 2.97 1.72 -4.01
CA LEU A 54 3.18 0.27 -3.95
C LEU A 54 2.56 -0.33 -2.69
N LEU A 55 1.76 -1.39 -2.83
CA LEU A 55 1.10 -2.03 -1.70
C LEU A 55 2.06 -3.00 -1.01
N ILE A 56 2.32 -2.80 0.29
CA ILE A 56 3.04 -3.79 1.10
C ILE A 56 2.03 -4.78 1.64
N GLU A 57 1.42 -5.56 0.75
CA GLU A 57 0.34 -6.49 1.09
C GLU A 57 0.80 -7.96 1.06
N THR A 58 2.11 -8.19 1.18
CA THR A 58 2.69 -9.53 1.28
C THR A 58 3.62 -9.62 2.48
N LEU A 59 3.70 -10.80 3.10
CA LEU A 59 4.60 -11.04 4.23
C LEU A 59 6.07 -10.87 3.84
N PRO A 60 6.56 -11.33 2.67
CA PRO A 60 7.95 -11.09 2.27
C PRO A 60 8.31 -9.59 2.12
N ALA A 61 7.40 -8.78 1.58
CA ALA A 61 7.68 -7.37 1.30
C ALA A 61 7.84 -6.51 2.57
N VAL A 62 7.21 -6.88 3.69
CA VAL A 62 7.36 -6.11 4.95
C VAL A 62 8.80 -6.06 5.45
N PHE A 63 9.62 -7.05 5.08
CA PHE A 63 11.03 -7.13 5.44
C PHE A 63 11.96 -6.41 4.46
N GLN A 64 11.42 -5.80 3.41
CA GLN A 64 12.19 -5.21 2.30
C GLN A 64 11.71 -3.81 1.93
N MET A 65 10.93 -3.15 2.80
CA MET A 65 10.28 -1.87 2.46
C MET A 65 11.30 -0.76 2.11
N ASP A 66 12.43 -0.69 2.80
CA ASP A 66 13.45 0.34 2.58
C ASP A 66 14.18 0.10 1.25
N GLU A 67 14.47 -1.17 0.93
CA GLU A 67 15.06 -1.61 -0.33
C GLU A 67 14.10 -1.42 -1.50
N ILE A 68 12.80 -1.68 -1.32
CA ILE A 68 11.75 -1.41 -2.31
C ILE A 68 11.68 0.09 -2.63
N LEU A 69 11.65 0.93 -1.59
CA LEU A 69 11.67 2.40 -1.76
C LEU A 69 12.95 2.85 -2.49
N HIS A 70 14.10 2.27 -2.16
CA HIS A 70 15.35 2.59 -2.83
C HIS A 70 15.37 2.13 -4.30
N ALA A 71 14.93 0.91 -4.58
CA ALA A 71 14.95 0.32 -5.92
C ALA A 71 14.03 1.05 -6.91
N LEU A 72 12.91 1.60 -6.43
CA LEU A 72 11.95 2.36 -7.22
C LEU A 72 12.02 3.88 -6.96
N ARG A 73 13.13 4.39 -6.40
CA ARG A 73 13.25 5.76 -5.86
C ARG A 73 12.87 6.90 -6.81
N ASP A 74 13.03 6.72 -8.12
CA ASP A 74 12.70 7.76 -9.10
C ASP A 74 11.19 7.87 -9.33
N HIS A 75 10.47 6.76 -9.17
CA HIS A 75 9.06 6.63 -9.52
C HIS A 75 8.14 6.43 -8.31
N ILE A 76 8.63 5.91 -7.18
CA ILE A 76 7.79 5.64 -6.02
C ILE A 76 7.43 6.91 -5.26
N VAL A 77 6.19 7.02 -4.82
CA VAL A 77 5.71 8.13 -3.99
C VAL A 77 5.18 7.69 -2.64
N GLY A 78 4.88 6.40 -2.45
CA GLY A 78 4.37 5.92 -1.17
C GLY A 78 4.19 4.41 -1.13
N LEU A 79 4.01 3.92 0.09
CA LEU A 79 3.60 2.55 0.39
C LEU A 79 2.21 2.53 1.01
N ASN A 80 1.51 1.41 0.87
CA ASN A 80 0.17 1.23 1.42
C ASN A 80 0.08 0.00 2.34
N CYS A 81 -0.69 0.17 3.43
CA CYS A 81 -1.09 -0.89 4.33
C CYS A 81 -2.27 -1.72 3.78
N GLY A 82 -2.16 -3.05 3.76
CA GLY A 82 -3.25 -3.96 3.41
C GLY A 82 -3.54 -4.96 4.54
N ARG A 83 -4.82 -5.28 4.79
CA ARG A 83 -5.21 -6.31 5.78
C ARG A 83 -5.35 -7.69 5.14
N TRP A 84 -6.29 -7.85 4.22
CA TRP A 84 -6.71 -9.18 3.74
C TRP A 84 -5.62 -9.90 2.96
N ASP A 85 -5.02 -9.24 1.98
CA ASP A 85 -3.92 -9.81 1.19
C ASP A 85 -2.68 -10.08 2.05
N TYR A 86 -2.41 -9.21 3.03
CA TYR A 86 -1.27 -9.39 3.95
C TYR A 86 -1.44 -10.63 4.84
N ILE A 87 -2.59 -10.82 5.49
CA ILE A 87 -2.83 -12.02 6.31
C ILE A 87 -2.96 -13.29 5.45
N PHE A 88 -3.45 -13.16 4.21
CA PHE A 88 -3.42 -14.25 3.24
C PHE A 88 -1.98 -14.63 2.89
N SER A 89 -1.11 -13.65 2.63
CA SER A 89 0.30 -13.90 2.40
C SER A 89 0.98 -14.47 3.63
N TYR A 90 0.62 -14.04 4.84
CA TYR A 90 1.15 -14.62 6.09
C TYR A 90 0.91 -16.13 6.13
N ILE A 91 -0.34 -16.55 5.90
CA ILE A 91 -0.72 -17.98 5.87
C ILE A 91 0.03 -18.71 4.75
N LYS A 92 0.08 -18.15 3.54
CA LYS A 92 0.73 -18.80 2.38
C LYS A 92 2.24 -18.99 2.59
N THR A 93 2.90 -17.97 3.12
CA THR A 93 4.35 -17.96 3.38
C THR A 93 4.68 -18.92 4.53
N LEU A 94 3.84 -18.97 5.57
CA LEU A 94 4.07 -19.78 6.77
C LEU A 94 3.27 -21.09 6.81
N LYS A 95 2.74 -21.55 5.67
CA LYS A 95 1.82 -22.69 5.56
C LYS A 95 2.31 -24.01 6.18
N ASN A 96 3.62 -24.19 6.29
CA ASN A 96 4.24 -25.41 6.82
C ASN A 96 4.63 -25.30 8.31
N TYR A 97 4.30 -24.19 8.97
CA TYR A 97 4.62 -23.93 10.36
C TYR A 97 3.38 -24.16 11.25
N PRO A 98 3.30 -25.28 12.00
CA PRO A 98 2.12 -25.63 12.76
C PRO A 98 1.82 -24.65 13.92
N ASP A 99 2.82 -23.89 14.36
CA ASP A 99 2.71 -22.84 15.39
C ASP A 99 2.22 -21.48 14.85
N ARG A 100 1.90 -21.37 13.54
CA ARG A 100 1.54 -20.12 12.85
C ARG A 100 0.12 -20.09 12.29
N VAL A 101 -0.76 -20.91 12.85
CA VAL A 101 -2.19 -20.90 12.50
C VAL A 101 -2.84 -19.63 13.06
N LEU A 102 -3.48 -18.85 12.18
CA LEU A 102 -4.27 -17.68 12.59
C LEU A 102 -5.68 -18.11 13.05
N PRO A 103 -6.29 -17.38 14.01
CA PRO A 103 -7.69 -17.57 14.35
C PRO A 103 -8.59 -17.08 13.20
N ASP A 104 -9.91 -17.09 13.44
CA ASP A 104 -10.89 -16.51 12.52
C ASP A 104 -10.45 -15.15 11.99
N ARG A 105 -10.43 -15.03 10.66
CA ARG A 105 -9.88 -13.86 9.96
C ARG A 105 -10.57 -12.54 10.37
N GLN A 106 -11.84 -12.61 10.80
CA GLN A 106 -12.62 -11.51 11.33
C GLN A 106 -11.99 -10.92 12.60
N ALA A 107 -11.41 -11.77 13.47
CA ALA A 107 -10.72 -11.38 14.70
C ALA A 107 -9.27 -10.90 14.49
N VAL A 108 -8.70 -11.10 13.29
CA VAL A 108 -7.34 -10.66 12.93
C VAL A 108 -7.37 -9.20 12.47
N THR A 109 -7.67 -8.28 13.38
CA THR A 109 -7.84 -6.83 13.15
C THR A 109 -6.52 -6.05 13.23
N MET A 110 -6.47 -4.83 12.67
CA MET A 110 -5.22 -4.03 12.55
C MET A 110 -4.61 -3.60 13.90
N ASP A 111 -5.38 -3.64 14.99
CA ASP A 111 -4.90 -3.39 16.36
C ASP A 111 -4.09 -4.56 16.95
N LYS A 112 -4.12 -5.75 16.32
CA LYS A 112 -3.35 -6.90 16.82
C LYS A 112 -1.84 -6.64 16.72
N PRO A 113 -1.02 -7.15 17.67
CA PRO A 113 0.37 -6.74 17.81
C PRO A 113 1.21 -6.78 16.53
N PHE A 114 1.09 -7.86 15.74
CA PHE A 114 1.88 -8.00 14.50
C PHE A 114 1.43 -7.07 13.37
N LEU A 115 0.13 -6.78 13.27
CA LEU A 115 -0.41 -5.84 12.26
C LEU A 115 -0.14 -4.39 12.65
N ASN A 116 -0.24 -4.07 13.94
CA ASN A 116 0.17 -2.77 14.46
C ASN A 116 1.67 -2.52 14.25
N ALA A 117 2.52 -3.53 14.50
CA ALA A 117 3.96 -3.44 14.24
C ALA A 117 4.25 -3.20 12.76
N TYR A 118 3.57 -3.92 11.86
CA TYR A 118 3.64 -3.70 10.41
C TYR A 118 3.25 -2.27 10.02
N SER A 119 2.10 -1.76 10.48
CA SER A 119 1.66 -0.39 10.18
C SER A 119 2.68 0.65 10.65
N ARG A 120 3.15 0.58 11.90
CA ARG A 120 4.13 1.53 12.43
C ARG A 120 5.49 1.46 11.72
N LEU A 121 5.93 0.26 11.34
CA LEU A 121 7.17 0.08 10.58
C LEU A 121 7.06 0.71 9.19
N LEU A 122 5.92 0.50 8.50
CA LEU A 122 5.68 1.08 7.19
C LEU A 122 5.71 2.61 7.25
N ILE A 123 4.99 3.20 8.21
CA ILE A 123 4.97 4.67 8.43
C ILE A 123 6.39 5.19 8.65
N LYS A 124 7.11 4.61 9.62
CA LYS A 124 8.48 5.03 9.92
C LYS A 124 9.40 4.94 8.71
N THR A 125 9.27 3.88 7.91
CA THR A 125 10.12 3.65 6.74
C THR A 125 9.81 4.63 5.61
N CYS A 126 8.53 4.84 5.31
CA CYS A 126 8.07 5.82 4.33
C CYS A 126 8.54 7.24 4.68
N HIS A 127 8.25 7.68 5.92
CA HIS A 127 8.57 9.05 6.35
C HIS A 127 10.08 9.30 6.44
N LYS A 128 10.88 8.28 6.79
CA LYS A 128 12.36 8.36 6.71
C LYS A 128 12.86 8.68 5.30
N ARG A 129 12.11 8.29 4.26
CA ARG A 129 12.46 8.48 2.84
C ARG A 129 11.67 9.60 2.16
N GLY A 130 10.80 10.32 2.88
CA GLY A 130 9.93 11.34 2.30
C GLY A 130 8.81 10.78 1.41
N ALA A 131 8.47 9.50 1.57
CA ALA A 131 7.37 8.86 0.86
C ALA A 131 6.10 8.84 1.73
N PHE A 132 4.93 8.76 1.08
CA PHE A 132 3.63 8.63 1.74
C PHE A 132 3.45 7.24 2.37
N ALA A 133 2.80 7.19 3.52
CA ALA A 133 2.38 5.99 4.23
C ALA A 133 0.85 5.92 4.29
N MET A 134 0.25 5.14 3.40
CA MET A 134 -1.22 5.05 3.29
C MET A 134 -1.79 3.96 4.21
N GLY A 135 -2.90 4.26 4.88
CA GLY A 135 -3.71 3.34 5.69
C GLY A 135 -4.50 2.34 4.84
N GLY A 136 -5.20 1.42 5.50
CA GLY A 136 -5.96 0.35 4.85
C GLY A 136 -7.38 0.76 4.46
N MET A 137 -8.11 -0.19 3.89
CA MET A 137 -9.49 -0.02 3.41
C MET A 137 -10.54 -0.17 4.52
N ALA A 138 -11.57 0.68 4.54
CA ALA A 138 -12.83 0.44 5.26
C ALA A 138 -13.95 -0.01 4.32
N ALA A 139 -14.06 -1.32 4.07
CA ALA A 139 -14.97 -1.90 3.07
C ALA A 139 -16.41 -2.12 3.55
N PHE A 140 -17.00 -1.17 4.29
CA PHE A 140 -18.39 -1.28 4.73
C PHE A 140 -19.35 -0.66 3.69
N ILE A 141 -20.41 -1.38 3.34
CA ILE A 141 -21.50 -0.84 2.52
C ILE A 141 -22.52 -0.18 3.45
N PRO A 142 -22.83 1.11 3.26
CA PRO A 142 -23.85 1.77 4.08
C PRO A 142 -25.23 1.14 3.86
N SER A 143 -25.98 0.98 4.95
CA SER A 143 -27.38 0.56 5.00
C SER A 143 -28.33 1.75 4.78
N LYS A 144 -29.63 1.50 4.62
CA LYS A 144 -30.68 2.55 4.74
C LYS A 144 -31.19 2.68 6.18
N ASP A 145 -30.90 1.69 7.01
CA ASP A 145 -31.20 1.69 8.44
C ASP A 145 -30.17 2.56 9.18
N GLU A 146 -30.65 3.64 9.79
CA GLU A 146 -29.82 4.61 10.51
C GLU A 146 -29.07 4.01 11.69
N GLU A 147 -29.68 3.09 12.44
CA GLU A 147 -29.04 2.50 13.61
C GLU A 147 -27.85 1.63 13.18
N ARG A 148 -28.06 0.78 12.17
CA ARG A 148 -27.00 -0.03 11.55
C ARG A 148 -25.91 0.84 10.93
N ASN A 149 -26.28 1.95 10.29
CA ASN A 149 -25.32 2.91 9.76
C ASN A 149 -24.48 3.57 10.84
N ASN A 150 -25.09 3.99 11.94
CA ASN A 150 -24.38 4.64 13.03
C ASN A 150 -23.32 3.71 13.64
N GLN A 151 -23.62 2.41 13.77
CA GLN A 151 -22.65 1.41 14.21
C GLN A 151 -21.46 1.30 13.23
N VAL A 152 -21.73 1.22 11.93
CA VAL A 152 -20.70 1.17 10.89
C VAL A 152 -19.85 2.44 10.88
N LEU A 153 -20.48 3.61 10.92
CA LEU A 153 -19.79 4.90 10.90
C LEU A 153 -18.92 5.10 12.14
N ASN A 154 -19.37 4.67 13.31
CA ASN A 154 -18.54 4.71 14.52
C ASN A 154 -17.33 3.79 14.40
N LYS A 155 -17.49 2.61 13.81
CA LYS A 155 -16.38 1.69 13.55
C LYS A 155 -15.38 2.29 12.55
N VAL A 156 -15.86 2.87 11.46
CA VAL A 156 -15.01 3.58 10.47
C VAL A 156 -14.27 4.72 11.15
N LYS A 157 -14.94 5.58 11.91
CA LYS A 157 -14.29 6.69 12.64
C LYS A 157 -13.20 6.19 13.58
N ALA A 158 -13.47 5.13 14.35
CA ALA A 158 -12.48 4.57 15.27
C ALA A 158 -11.25 4.01 14.53
N ASP A 159 -11.48 3.26 13.45
CA ASP A 159 -10.39 2.67 12.66
C ASP A 159 -9.56 3.75 11.95
N LYS A 160 -10.21 4.78 11.38
CA LYS A 160 -9.51 5.89 10.70
C LYS A 160 -8.82 6.84 11.66
N ALA A 161 -9.38 7.04 12.86
CA ALA A 161 -8.70 7.79 13.91
C ALA A 161 -7.41 7.08 14.36
N LEU A 162 -7.42 5.74 14.46
CA LEU A 162 -6.22 4.96 14.75
C LEU A 162 -5.15 5.14 13.66
N GLU A 163 -5.54 5.07 12.39
CA GLU A 163 -4.63 5.27 11.27
C GLU A 163 -4.00 6.67 11.28
N ALA A 164 -4.83 7.70 11.44
CA ALA A 164 -4.37 9.10 11.51
C ALA A 164 -3.44 9.32 12.71
N ASN A 165 -3.80 8.81 13.90
CA ASN A 165 -2.99 8.95 15.11
C ASN A 165 -1.64 8.21 15.03
N ASN A 166 -1.57 7.11 14.27
CA ASN A 166 -0.29 6.43 14.02
C ASN A 166 0.61 7.21 13.05
N GLY A 167 0.07 8.15 12.28
CA GLY A 167 0.81 8.95 11.29
C GLY A 167 0.62 8.51 9.84
N HIS A 168 -0.48 7.83 9.49
CA HIS A 168 -0.80 7.61 8.08
C HIS A 168 -1.17 8.92 7.37
N ASP A 169 -0.67 9.11 6.15
CA ASP A 169 -0.89 10.33 5.35
C ASP A 169 -2.25 10.36 4.63
N GLY A 170 -2.90 9.21 4.56
CA GLY A 170 -4.21 9.05 3.94
C GLY A 170 -4.73 7.64 4.14
N THR A 171 -5.95 7.38 3.67
CA THR A 171 -6.64 6.10 3.90
C THR A 171 -7.51 5.71 2.71
N TRP A 172 -7.84 4.41 2.61
CA TRP A 172 -8.89 3.88 1.73
C TRP A 172 -10.18 3.52 2.50
#